data_AF-A0A3B9FID5-F1
#
_entry.id   AF-A0A3B9FID5-F1
#
_cell.length_a   1.000
_cell.length_b   1.000
_cell.length_c   1.000
_cell.angle_alpha   90.00
_cell.angle_beta   90.00
_cell.angle_gamma   90.00
#
_symmetry.space_group_name_H-M   'P 1'
#
loop_
_entity.id
_entity.type
_entity.pdbx_description
1 polymer ?
#
loop_
_entity_poly.entity_id
_entity_poly.type
_entity_poly.pdbx_seq_one_letter_code
_entity_poly.pdbx_strand_id
1 'polypeptide(L)' 'AMIAPYLATSPSAMQAAKGLIGRLTPAIDDAVIDMTIAALADCWEHPDAGEGVDAFFAKRPPSWAKPAADQ' A
#
# COMPACT_ATOMS: atom_id res chain seq x y z
N ALA A 1 18.40 -3.33 -7.67
CA ALA A 1 18.02 -3.95 -6.38
C ALA A 1 16.99 -3.11 -5.60
N MET A 2 17.28 -1.85 -5.24
CA MET A 2 16.43 -1.02 -4.35
C MET A 2 14.96 -0.81 -4.79
N ILE A 3 14.66 -0.84 -6.09
CA ILE A 3 13.31 -0.53 -6.63
C ILE A 3 12.39 -1.78 -6.64
N ALA A 4 12.97 -2.97 -6.76
CA ALA A 4 12.21 -4.21 -6.94
C ALA A 4 11.19 -4.51 -5.82
N PRO A 5 11.49 -4.27 -4.52
CA PRO A 5 10.51 -4.49 -3.46
C PRO A 5 9.24 -3.64 -3.59
N TYR A 6 9.39 -2.39 -4.05
CA TYR A 6 8.24 -1.50 -4.26
C TYR A 6 7.36 -1.97 -5.42
N LEU A 7 7.95 -2.59 -6.45
CA LEU A 7 7.21 -3.15 -7.59
C LEU A 7 6.52 -4.49 -7.27
N ALA A 8 6.92 -5.17 -6.19
CA ALA A 8 6.28 -6.38 -5.71
C ALA A 8 5.10 -6.11 -4.74
N THR A 9 4.94 -4.86 -4.30
CA THR A 9 3.85 -4.43 -3.41
C THR A 9 2.55 -4.26 -4.20
N SER A 10 1.39 -4.32 -3.53
CA SER A 10 0.10 -4.01 -4.16
C SER A 10 0.15 -2.64 -4.88
N PRO A 11 -0.30 -2.57 -6.14
CA PRO A 11 -0.38 -1.31 -6.87
C PRO A 11 -1.28 -0.27 -6.17
N SER A 12 -2.41 -0.68 -5.59
CA SER A 12 -3.33 0.24 -4.90
C SER A 12 -2.71 0.77 -3.61
N ALA A 13 -2.04 -0.08 -2.84
CA ALA A 13 -1.33 0.33 -1.63
C ALA A 13 -0.21 1.34 -1.94
N MET A 14 0.58 1.11 -2.99
CA MET A 14 1.64 2.03 -3.40
C MET A 14 1.09 3.36 -3.91
N GLN A 15 -0.03 3.33 -4.64
CA GLN A 15 -0.72 4.55 -5.10
C GLN A 15 -1.22 5.38 -3.91
N ALA A 16 -1.88 4.75 -2.94
CA ALA A 16 -2.38 5.41 -1.74
C ALA A 16 -1.25 6.03 -0.93
N ALA A 17 -0.18 5.26 -0.66
CA ALA A 17 1.00 5.76 0.07
C ALA A 17 1.65 6.96 -0.64
N LYS A 18 1.86 6.87 -1.96
CA LYS A 18 2.42 7.98 -2.75
C LYS A 18 1.52 9.21 -2.73
N GLY A 19 0.21 9.00 -2.86
CA GLY A 19 -0.78 10.08 -2.80
C GLY A 19 -0.81 10.77 -1.43
N LEU A 20 -0.66 10.01 -0.35
CA LEU A 20 -0.63 10.52 1.02
C LEU A 20 0.61 11.39 1.26
N ILE A 21 1.80 10.92 0.85
CA ILE A 21 3.06 11.67 0.98
C ILE A 21 2.94 13.06 0.35
N GLY A 22 2.29 13.18 -0.81
CA GLY A 22 2.09 14.48 -1.48
C GLY A 22 1.18 15.45 -0.73
N ARG A 23 0.37 14.97 0.22
CA ARG A 23 -0.57 15.78 1.03
C ARG A 23 0.03 16.21 2.37
N LEU A 24 1.14 15.60 2.79
CA LEU A 24 1.87 15.99 4.00
C LEU A 24 2.68 17.27 3.71
N THR A 25 2.03 18.43 3.85
CA THR A 25 2.64 19.76 3.69
C THR A 25 3.39 20.20 4.98
N PRO A 26 4.15 21.31 5.00
CA PRO A 26 5.21 21.56 5.99
C PRO A 26 4.84 21.52 7.48
N ALA A 27 3.55 21.67 7.82
CA ALA A 27 3.07 21.61 9.20
C ALA A 27 2.12 20.41 9.36
N ILE A 28 2.37 19.61 10.39
CA ILE A 28 1.45 18.57 10.84
C ILE A 28 0.52 19.22 11.86
N ASP A 29 -0.69 19.56 11.41
CA ASP A 29 -1.77 20.09 12.25
C ASP A 29 -2.86 19.03 12.46
N ASP A 30 -3.86 19.36 13.28
CA ASP A 30 -4.96 18.45 13.61
C ASP A 30 -5.73 18.01 12.36
N ALA A 31 -5.87 18.87 11.35
CA ALA A 31 -6.56 18.53 10.11
C ALA A 31 -5.77 17.51 9.27
N VAL A 32 -4.44 17.64 9.23
CA VAL A 32 -3.56 16.63 8.61
C VAL A 32 -3.64 15.32 9.37
N ILE A 33 -3.66 15.34 10.70
CA ILE A 33 -3.80 14.14 11.52
C ILE A 33 -5.12 13.43 11.19
N ASP A 34 -6.26 14.12 11.27
CA ASP A 34 -7.57 13.55 10.97
C ASP A 34 -7.65 12.97 9.55
N MET A 35 -7.11 13.70 8.57
CA MET A 35 -7.02 13.22 7.19
C MET A 35 -6.15 11.95 7.07
N THR A 36 -5.00 11.88 7.77
CA THR A 36 -4.15 10.69 7.72
C THR A 36 -4.82 9.47 8.36
N ILE A 37 -5.56 9.66 9.45
CA ILE A 37 -6.32 8.57 10.11
C ILE A 37 -7.35 8.01 9.14
N ALA A 38 -8.15 8.87 8.51
CA ALA A 38 -9.14 8.45 7.53
C ALA A 38 -8.49 7.73 6.34
N ALA A 39 -7.41 8.29 5.79
CA ALA A 39 -6.70 7.68 4.66
C ALA A 39 -6.12 6.29 5.01
N LEU A 40 -5.64 6.09 6.24
CA LEU A 40 -5.15 4.79 6.70
C LEU A 40 -6.29 3.80 6.88
N ALA A 41 -7.43 4.22 7.45
CA ALA A 41 -8.62 3.38 7.56
C ALA A 41 -9.12 2.93 6.18
N ASP A 42 -9.24 3.85 5.22
CA ASP A 42 -9.63 3.55 3.84
C ASP A 42 -8.68 2.54 3.17
N CYS A 43 -7.38 2.60 3.48
CA CYS A 43 -6.42 1.62 2.96
C CYS A 43 -6.69 0.20 3.45
N TRP A 44 -7.17 0.02 4.68
CA TRP A 44 -7.49 -1.31 5.24
C TRP A 44 -8.76 -1.92 4.64
N GLU A 45 -9.71 -1.08 4.21
CA GLU A 45 -10.96 -1.52 3.59
C GLU A 45 -10.80 -1.89 2.10
N HIS A 46 -9.66 -1.59 1.48
CA HIS A 46 -9.41 -1.92 0.08
C HIS A 46 -9.26 -3.46 -0.11
N PRO A 47 -9.82 -4.05 -1.18
CA PRO A 47 -9.72 -5.51 -1.43
C PRO A 47 -8.30 -6.08 -1.40
N ASP A 48 -7.32 -5.35 -1.97
CA ASP A 48 -5.91 -5.73 -1.90
C ASP A 48 -5.39 -5.90 -0.45
N ALA A 49 -5.88 -5.14 0.53
CA ALA A 49 -5.46 -5.31 1.92
C ALA A 49 -5.88 -6.69 2.44
N GLY A 50 -7.14 -7.08 2.20
CA GLY A 50 -7.65 -8.41 2.54
C GLY A 50 -6.89 -9.52 1.84
N GLU A 51 -6.73 -9.43 0.52
CA GLU A 51 -5.98 -10.42 -0.27
C GLU A 51 -4.52 -10.55 0.19
N GLY A 52 -3.87 -9.45 0.57
CA GLY A 52 -2.48 -9.46 1.03
C GLY A 52 -2.33 -10.19 2.36
N VAL A 53 -3.24 -9.92 3.30
CA VAL A 53 -3.30 -10.59 4.59
C VAL A 53 -3.59 -12.09 4.39
N ASP A 54 -4.59 -12.42 3.58
CA ASP A 54 -4.97 -13.80 3.28
C ASP A 54 -3.83 -14.57 2.61
N ALA A 55 -3.18 -13.97 1.60
CA ALA A 55 -2.05 -14.57 0.90
C ALA A 55 -0.85 -14.81 1.82
N PHE A 56 -0.57 -13.86 2.72
CA PHE A 56 0.48 -13.99 3.73
C PHE A 56 0.23 -15.18 4.66
N PHE A 57 -0.98 -15.29 5.23
CA PHE A 57 -1.32 -16.41 6.11
C PHE A 57 -1.39 -17.74 5.38
N ALA A 58 -1.85 -17.75 4.12
CA ALA A 58 -1.89 -18.94 3.27
C ALA A 58 -0.51 -19.30 2.66
N LYS A 59 0.55 -18.52 2.93
CA LYS A 59 1.91 -18.71 2.39
C LYS A 59 1.95 -18.85 0.86
N ARG A 60 1.09 -18.11 0.18
CA ARG A 60 1.02 -18.07 -1.28
C ARG A 60 1.37 -16.66 -1.78
N PRO A 61 1.82 -16.51 -3.03
CA PRO A 61 1.89 -15.18 -3.63
C PRO A 61 0.50 -14.53 -3.67
N PRO A 62 0.39 -13.22 -3.42
CA PRO A 62 -0.86 -12.49 -3.62
C PRO A 62 -1.16 -12.38 -5.12
N SER A 63 -2.42 -12.13 -5.47
CA SER A 63 -2.91 -12.08 -6.86
C SER A 63 -2.17 -11.09 -7.77
N TRP A 64 -1.64 -9.99 -7.20
CA TRP A 64 -0.88 -8.98 -7.94
C TRP A 64 0.60 -9.34 -8.13
N ALA A 65 1.10 -10.41 -7.51
CA ALA A 65 2.47 -10.85 -7.72
C ALA A 65 2.61 -11.29 -9.19
N LYS A 66 3.36 -10.51 -9.97
CA LYS A 66 3.68 -10.87 -11.35
C LYS A 66 4.46 -12.19 -11.34
N PRO A 67 4.22 -13.12 -12.30
CA PRO A 67 5.12 -14.26 -12.47
C PRO A 67 6.53 -13.72 -12.59
N ALA A 68 7.49 -14.35 -11.91
CA ALA A 68 8.90 -14.00 -12.06
C ALA A 68 9.19 -13.99 -13.57
N ALA A 69 9.46 -12.81 -14.12
CA ALA A 69 10.01 -12.74 -15.46
C ALA A 69 11.35 -13.44 -15.34
N ASP A 70 11.51 -14.56 -16.05
CA ASP A 70 12.78 -15.28 -16.15
C ASP A 70 13.90 -14.25 -16.30
N GLN A 71 14.76 -14.19 -15.28
CA GLN A 71 15.85 -13.25 -15.14
C GLN A 71 17.12 -14.06 -14.86
#